data_AF-A0AAW3T2F1-F1
#
_entry.id   AF-A0AAW3T2F1-F1
#
_cell.length_a   1.000
_cell.length_b   1.000
_cell.length_c   1.000
_cell.angle_alpha   90.00
_cell.angle_beta   90.00
_cell.angle_gamma   90.00
#
_symmetry.space_group_name_H-M   'P 1'
#
loop_
_entity.id
_entity.type
_entity.pdbx_description
1 polymer ?
#
loop_
_entity_poly.entity_id
_entity_poly.type
_entity_poly.pdbx_seq_one_letter_code
_entity_poly.pdbx_strand_id
1 'polypeptide(L)'
;MTEQATTAFLRAHDARLRALVDRVVPADEYPSASEAGALDFLAAVLAERPDWLDRVRAVVAGADRDDDPDWTWFAGIVAAGYYADAANGGNAGERSWEMVGWQPGPPTGWSVPVPVPTAQPSVAHPADLAPRYDAIVIGSGAGGGVAACGLAESGRRVLVVEAGRWPGTEELSRDHIRNPRSIFGLAPRSGPADDGNPRTVSEGREQLVLRPSSAGWHNNAFTAGGGTRVYGAQAWRFGPRDFAMASTYGVPEDSSLADWPFGYDELEPWYERAEWEVGVSGGDIDGPWAGARSRPYPMPPIPSGVARDRLARAADVLGITTVHVPLLINSTPYLGRRACEQCGMCVGFACPVDAKNGSQNTMLTRAFATGNASILLGSRVARLRTDRAGKVIGVTIVGTSGGRGWRADVDAAEVVIAAGAIESARLLLNSRSEREPDGIGNDTDQVGRHLQGHVYGGAMGIFDDVVDDGLGPGPSIATTDFRHGVAG
;
A
#
# COMPACT_ATOMS: atom_id res chain seq x y z
N MET A 1 19.30 29.60 -23.92
CA MET A 1 18.78 30.77 -23.19
C MET A 1 19.23 30.64 -21.74
N THR A 2 19.77 31.69 -21.12
CA THR A 2 20.38 31.62 -19.79
C THR A 2 19.32 31.69 -18.69
N GLU A 3 19.59 31.04 -17.55
CA GLU A 3 18.78 31.10 -16.31
C GLU A 3 18.40 32.54 -15.92
N GLN A 4 19.33 33.49 -16.10
CA GLN A 4 19.10 34.93 -15.90
C GLN A 4 17.97 35.51 -16.78
N ALA A 5 17.79 35.03 -18.01
CA ALA A 5 16.74 35.50 -18.91
C ALA A 5 15.35 35.02 -18.48
N THR A 6 15.27 33.80 -17.95
CA THR A 6 14.04 33.24 -17.35
C THR A 6 13.65 34.02 -16.11
N THR A 7 14.57 34.21 -15.16
CA THR A 7 14.30 34.98 -13.93
C THR A 7 13.89 36.43 -14.25
N ALA A 8 14.56 37.07 -15.20
CA ALA A 8 14.21 38.43 -15.62
C ALA A 8 12.81 38.50 -16.25
N PHE A 9 12.44 37.52 -17.07
CA PHE A 9 11.11 37.46 -17.68
C PHE A 9 10.01 37.28 -16.63
N LEU A 10 10.17 36.31 -15.72
CA LEU A 10 9.18 36.04 -14.67
C LEU A 10 8.98 37.25 -13.77
N ARG A 11 10.07 37.93 -13.36
CA ARG A 11 9.98 39.17 -12.56
C ARG A 11 9.30 40.31 -13.31
N ALA A 12 9.58 40.46 -14.60
CA ALA A 12 8.98 41.52 -15.42
C ALA A 12 7.46 41.34 -15.61
N HIS A 13 6.96 40.11 -15.50
CA HIS A 13 5.55 39.77 -15.74
C HIS A 13 4.84 39.22 -14.48
N ASP A 14 5.41 39.39 -13.29
CA ASP A 14 4.91 38.81 -12.03
C ASP A 14 3.40 39.08 -11.83
N ALA A 15 2.96 40.33 -11.95
CA ALA A 15 1.55 40.69 -11.77
C ALA A 15 0.60 39.98 -12.76
N ARG A 16 1.02 39.83 -14.03
CA ARG A 16 0.22 39.15 -15.05
C ARG A 16 0.22 37.64 -14.83
N LEU A 17 1.37 37.07 -14.47
CA LEU A 17 1.50 35.65 -14.17
C LEU A 17 0.70 35.25 -12.93
N ARG A 18 0.69 36.06 -11.87
CA ARG A 18 -0.19 35.87 -10.69
C ARG A 18 -1.65 35.76 -11.11
N ALA A 19 -2.14 36.71 -11.90
CA ALA A 19 -3.52 36.69 -12.38
C ALA A 19 -3.83 35.46 -13.26
N LEU A 20 -2.85 34.99 -14.05
CA LEU A 20 -3.02 33.81 -14.90
C LEU A 20 -3.01 32.51 -14.09
N VAL A 21 -2.09 32.33 -13.14
CA VAL A 21 -2.06 31.13 -12.30
C VAL A 21 -3.29 31.07 -11.37
N ASP A 22 -3.71 32.20 -10.82
CA ASP A 22 -4.93 32.27 -9.99
C ASP A 22 -6.21 32.09 -10.80
N ARG A 23 -6.18 32.29 -12.12
CA ARG A 23 -7.30 31.88 -12.97
C ARG A 23 -7.38 30.37 -13.13
N VAL A 24 -6.24 29.67 -13.09
CA VAL A 24 -6.21 28.20 -13.15
C VAL A 24 -6.70 27.61 -11.83
N VAL A 25 -6.19 28.11 -10.70
CA VAL A 25 -6.64 27.74 -9.36
C VAL A 25 -6.95 29.01 -8.58
N PRO A 26 -8.21 29.48 -8.57
CA PRO A 26 -8.61 30.67 -7.82
C PRO A 26 -8.63 30.37 -6.32
N ALA A 27 -8.44 31.43 -5.51
CA ALA A 27 -8.68 31.33 -4.09
C ALA A 27 -10.16 31.07 -3.81
N ASP A 28 -10.43 30.17 -2.88
CA ASP A 28 -11.76 29.88 -2.35
C ASP A 28 -11.71 29.74 -0.82
N GLU A 29 -12.11 28.60 -0.27
CA GLU A 29 -11.84 28.25 1.13
C GLU A 29 -10.36 27.86 1.34
N TYR A 30 -9.60 27.68 0.24
CA TYR A 30 -8.16 27.41 0.19
C TYR A 30 -7.40 28.51 -0.59
N PRO A 31 -6.07 28.60 -0.45
CA PRO A 31 -5.26 29.61 -1.13
C PRO A 31 -5.28 29.46 -2.65
N SER A 32 -5.10 30.56 -3.39
CA SER A 32 -4.92 30.50 -4.84
C SER A 32 -3.61 29.80 -5.25
N ALA A 33 -3.47 29.49 -6.53
CA ALA A 33 -2.22 28.95 -7.08
C ALA A 33 -1.00 29.82 -6.75
N SER A 34 -1.10 31.14 -6.84
CA SER A 34 0.02 32.01 -6.51
C SER A 34 0.32 32.05 -5.00
N GLU A 35 -0.69 31.91 -4.14
CA GLU A 35 -0.51 31.83 -2.69
C GLU A 35 0.09 30.49 -2.24
N ALA A 36 -0.15 29.42 -3.00
CA ALA A 36 0.43 28.10 -2.79
C ALA A 36 1.77 27.89 -3.52
N GLY A 37 2.41 28.94 -4.05
CA GLY A 37 3.77 28.84 -4.60
C GLY A 37 3.86 28.39 -6.07
N ALA A 38 2.77 28.36 -6.84
CA ALA A 38 2.80 27.90 -8.24
C ALA A 38 3.80 28.67 -9.13
N LEU A 39 4.13 29.93 -8.81
CA LEU A 39 5.14 30.71 -9.54
C LEU A 39 6.58 30.29 -9.21
N ASP A 40 6.84 29.88 -7.98
CA ASP A 40 8.14 29.37 -7.56
C ASP A 40 8.37 27.98 -8.18
N PHE A 41 7.34 27.14 -8.20
CA PHE A 41 7.33 25.88 -8.97
C PHE A 41 7.59 26.11 -10.47
N LEU A 42 6.86 27.05 -11.09
CA LEU A 42 7.06 27.38 -12.51
C LEU A 42 8.49 27.86 -12.78
N ALA A 43 9.07 28.63 -11.88
CA ALA A 43 10.46 29.07 -11.98
C ALA A 43 11.45 27.90 -11.89
N ALA A 44 11.25 26.97 -10.95
CA ALA A 44 12.06 25.77 -10.81
C ALA A 44 12.01 24.89 -12.06
N VAL A 45 10.80 24.63 -12.58
CA VAL A 45 10.60 23.85 -13.81
C VAL A 45 11.26 24.52 -15.02
N LEU A 46 11.17 25.85 -15.15
CA LEU A 46 11.80 26.58 -16.27
C LEU A 46 13.32 26.66 -16.16
N ALA A 47 13.89 26.48 -14.97
CA ALA A 47 15.34 26.34 -14.81
C ALA A 47 15.83 25.01 -15.42
N GLU A 48 15.04 23.94 -15.26
CA GLU A 48 15.32 22.64 -15.87
C GLU A 48 14.93 22.57 -17.36
N ARG A 49 13.84 23.26 -17.74
CA ARG A 49 13.25 23.26 -19.08
C ARG A 49 13.15 24.68 -19.66
N PRO A 50 14.28 25.33 -19.97
CA PRO A 50 14.29 26.69 -20.51
C PRO A 50 13.60 26.81 -21.88
N ASP A 51 13.45 25.70 -22.60
CA ASP A 51 12.70 25.61 -23.87
C ASP A 51 11.19 25.87 -23.69
N TRP A 52 10.65 25.74 -22.49
CA TRP A 52 9.23 25.98 -22.22
C TRP A 52 8.87 27.45 -22.01
N LEU A 53 9.87 28.34 -21.91
CA LEU A 53 9.63 29.77 -21.70
C LEU A 53 8.80 30.39 -22.84
N ASP A 54 8.93 29.89 -24.08
CA ASP A 54 8.19 30.41 -25.23
C ASP A 54 6.68 30.19 -25.10
N ARG A 55 6.27 29.07 -24.50
CA ARG A 55 4.86 28.78 -24.21
C ARG A 55 4.31 29.70 -23.14
N VAL A 56 5.11 29.98 -22.10
CA VAL A 56 4.74 30.96 -21.06
C VAL A 56 4.64 32.38 -21.64
N ARG A 57 5.53 32.75 -22.57
CA ARG A 57 5.44 34.03 -23.31
C ARG A 57 4.15 34.14 -24.11
N ALA A 58 3.75 33.07 -24.80
CA ALA A 58 2.50 33.03 -25.56
C ALA A 58 1.28 33.28 -24.65
N VAL A 59 1.22 32.59 -23.51
CA VAL A 59 0.13 32.75 -22.53
C VAL A 59 0.09 34.17 -21.94
N VAL A 60 1.26 34.71 -21.56
CA VAL A 60 1.37 36.10 -21.07
C VAL A 60 0.91 37.12 -22.13
N ALA A 61 1.18 36.84 -23.41
CA ALA A 61 0.80 37.69 -24.55
C ALA A 61 -0.68 37.59 -24.96
N GLY A 62 -1.47 36.68 -24.35
CA GLY A 62 -2.91 36.57 -24.60
C GLY A 62 -3.37 35.25 -25.21
N ALA A 63 -2.52 34.24 -25.27
CA ALA A 63 -2.91 32.85 -25.52
C ALA A 63 -3.51 32.24 -24.24
N ASP A 64 -4.54 32.87 -23.67
CA ASP A 64 -5.19 32.49 -22.41
C ASP A 64 -6.67 32.10 -22.61
N ARG A 65 -7.05 31.68 -23.81
CA ARG A 65 -8.40 31.14 -24.10
C ARG A 65 -8.41 29.64 -23.78
N ASP A 66 -9.56 29.13 -23.32
CA ASP A 66 -9.67 27.75 -22.85
C ASP A 66 -9.43 26.69 -23.94
N ASP A 67 -9.52 27.07 -25.21
CA ASP A 67 -9.24 26.23 -26.39
C ASP A 67 -7.80 26.36 -26.91
N ASP A 68 -6.97 27.21 -26.29
CA ASP A 68 -5.58 27.42 -26.70
C ASP A 68 -4.67 26.30 -26.14
N PRO A 69 -3.80 25.68 -26.99
CA PRO A 69 -2.94 24.59 -26.56
C PRO A 69 -1.85 25.03 -25.56
N ASP A 70 -1.39 26.28 -25.60
CA ASP A 70 -0.42 26.82 -24.65
C ASP A 70 -1.09 27.16 -23.32
N TRP A 71 -2.32 27.68 -23.34
CA TRP A 71 -3.13 27.83 -22.13
C TRP A 71 -3.39 26.48 -21.45
N THR A 72 -3.81 25.47 -22.21
CA THR A 72 -4.12 24.13 -21.68
C THR A 72 -2.89 23.52 -21.01
N TRP A 73 -1.72 23.63 -21.64
CA TRP A 73 -0.46 23.18 -21.05
C TRP A 73 -0.07 23.98 -19.80
N PHE A 74 -0.18 25.31 -19.87
CA PHE A 74 0.15 26.20 -18.74
C PHE A 74 -0.74 25.90 -17.53
N ALA A 75 -2.05 25.74 -17.74
CA ALA A 75 -2.99 25.33 -16.71
C ALA A 75 -2.62 23.96 -16.10
N GLY A 76 -2.20 23.00 -16.93
CA GLY A 76 -1.71 21.70 -16.46
C GLY A 76 -0.48 21.81 -15.56
N ILE A 77 0.52 22.62 -15.94
CA ILE A 77 1.72 22.84 -15.13
C ILE A 77 1.40 23.59 -13.82
N VAL A 78 0.52 24.58 -13.86
CA VAL A 78 0.10 25.33 -12.66
C VAL A 78 -0.66 24.41 -11.70
N ALA A 79 -1.58 23.59 -12.20
CA ALA A 79 -2.29 22.61 -11.38
C ALA A 79 -1.32 21.57 -10.79
N ALA A 80 -0.34 21.09 -11.56
CA ALA A 80 0.70 20.19 -11.06
C ALA A 80 1.53 20.86 -9.95
N GLY A 81 1.93 22.12 -10.13
CA GLY A 81 2.65 22.89 -9.12
C GLY A 81 1.84 23.18 -7.86
N TYR A 82 0.53 23.37 -8.00
CA TYR A 82 -0.37 23.57 -6.86
C TYR A 82 -0.37 22.36 -5.92
N TYR A 83 -0.30 21.13 -6.45
CA TYR A 83 -0.21 19.88 -5.67
C TYR A 83 1.19 19.27 -5.62
N ALA A 84 2.23 19.99 -6.04
CA ALA A 84 3.58 19.47 -6.04
C ALA A 84 4.12 19.36 -4.59
N ASP A 85 5.22 18.63 -4.42
CA ASP A 85 5.98 18.66 -3.17
C ASP A 85 6.46 20.09 -2.86
N ALA A 86 6.37 20.51 -1.59
CA ALA A 86 6.80 21.83 -1.15
C ALA A 86 8.30 22.09 -1.39
N ALA A 87 9.13 21.06 -1.36
CA ALA A 87 10.56 21.12 -1.66
C ALA A 87 10.84 21.47 -3.13
N ASN A 88 9.89 21.22 -4.02
CA ASN A 88 9.99 21.56 -5.44
C ASN A 88 9.46 22.97 -5.77
N GLY A 89 9.23 23.80 -4.74
CA GLY A 89 8.76 25.17 -4.88
C GLY A 89 7.26 25.31 -5.15
N GLY A 90 6.53 24.19 -5.27
CA GLY A 90 5.06 24.20 -5.31
C GLY A 90 4.45 24.07 -3.92
N ASN A 91 3.13 24.03 -3.83
CA ASN A 91 2.36 23.75 -2.61
C ASN A 91 2.96 24.26 -1.28
N ALA A 92 3.20 25.56 -1.19
CA ALA A 92 3.90 26.17 -0.07
C ALA A 92 3.23 25.83 1.27
N GLY A 93 3.95 25.13 2.14
CA GLY A 93 3.44 24.67 3.42
C GLY A 93 2.34 23.61 3.31
N GLU A 94 2.33 22.83 2.22
CA GLU A 94 1.42 21.69 2.00
C GLU A 94 -0.06 22.09 1.99
N ARG A 95 -0.36 23.37 1.76
CA ARG A 95 -1.70 23.94 1.90
C ARG A 95 -2.73 23.37 0.92
N SER A 96 -2.35 23.01 -0.29
CA SER A 96 -3.28 22.35 -1.22
C SER A 96 -3.57 20.90 -0.80
N TRP A 97 -2.73 20.29 0.04
CA TRP A 97 -3.02 18.98 0.62
C TRP A 97 -4.14 19.09 1.66
N GLU A 98 -4.23 20.21 2.39
CA GLU A 98 -5.37 20.48 3.28
C GLU A 98 -6.71 20.50 2.54
N MET A 99 -6.72 20.97 1.28
CA MET A 99 -7.92 20.97 0.43
C MET A 99 -8.46 19.56 0.14
N VAL A 100 -7.59 18.57 0.06
CA VAL A 100 -8.00 17.17 -0.07
C VAL A 100 -8.17 16.49 1.28
N GLY A 101 -8.18 17.28 2.37
CA GLY A 101 -8.33 16.79 3.74
C GLY A 101 -7.12 15.99 4.23
N TRP A 102 -5.96 16.15 3.58
CA TRP A 102 -4.71 15.60 4.07
C TRP A 102 -4.18 16.48 5.20
N GLN A 103 -3.74 15.85 6.27
CA GLN A 103 -3.04 16.50 7.36
C GLN A 103 -1.75 15.72 7.66
N PRO A 104 -0.64 16.40 8.00
CA PRO A 104 0.64 15.75 8.30
C PRO A 104 0.59 14.82 9.53
N GLY A 105 -0.54 14.79 10.22
CA GLY A 105 -0.90 13.80 11.23
C GLY A 105 -2.36 13.99 11.66
N PRO A 106 -2.93 13.08 12.46
CA PRO A 106 -4.26 13.29 13.03
C PRO A 106 -4.29 14.58 13.88
N PRO A 107 -5.27 15.49 13.68
CA PRO A 107 -5.31 16.82 14.30
C PRO A 107 -5.35 16.85 15.84
N THR A 108 -5.65 15.71 16.48
CA THR A 108 -5.72 15.54 17.94
C THR A 108 -4.53 14.78 18.51
N GLY A 109 -3.48 14.60 17.72
CA GLY A 109 -2.42 13.63 18.00
C GLY A 109 -2.86 12.20 17.66
N TRP A 110 -1.92 11.28 17.75
CA TRP A 110 -2.14 9.86 17.47
C TRP A 110 -3.22 9.33 18.43
N SER A 111 -4.38 8.96 17.89
CA SER A 111 -5.46 8.39 18.68
C SER A 111 -4.90 7.25 19.54
N VAL A 112 -5.24 7.26 20.82
CA VAL A 112 -4.92 6.16 21.75
C VAL A 112 -5.25 4.86 21.04
N PRO A 113 -4.34 3.86 21.04
CA PRO A 113 -4.65 2.57 20.47
C PRO A 113 -5.92 2.06 21.14
N VAL A 114 -7.03 2.05 20.40
CA VAL A 114 -8.29 1.56 20.95
C VAL A 114 -8.03 0.08 21.22
N PRO A 115 -8.08 -0.40 22.48
CA PRO A 115 -8.28 -1.83 22.66
C PRO A 115 -9.61 -2.10 21.95
N VAL A 116 -9.58 -2.80 20.82
CA VAL A 116 -10.81 -3.09 20.08
C VAL A 116 -11.25 -4.50 20.47
N PRO A 117 -12.04 -4.67 21.54
CA PRO A 117 -12.80 -5.89 21.67
C PRO A 117 -13.92 -5.88 20.62
N THR A 118 -14.07 -7.00 19.91
CA THR A 118 -15.38 -7.57 19.55
C THR A 118 -16.32 -6.82 18.60
N ALA A 119 -15.95 -5.66 18.03
CA ALA A 119 -16.81 -4.98 17.06
C ALA A 119 -17.09 -5.94 15.89
N GLN A 120 -18.35 -6.36 15.77
CA GLN A 120 -18.75 -7.29 14.73
C GLN A 120 -18.59 -6.61 13.37
N PRO A 121 -18.23 -7.37 12.33
CA PRO A 121 -18.21 -6.83 10.98
C PRO A 121 -19.56 -6.20 10.63
N SER A 122 -19.54 -4.91 10.27
CA SER A 122 -20.72 -4.24 9.72
C SER A 122 -20.87 -4.65 8.26
N VAL A 123 -21.57 -5.76 8.01
CA VAL A 123 -21.72 -6.32 6.65
C VAL A 123 -22.82 -5.59 5.89
N ALA A 124 -22.45 -4.97 4.78
CA ALA A 124 -23.41 -4.40 3.84
C ALA A 124 -23.92 -5.48 2.88
N HIS A 125 -25.20 -5.42 2.53
CA HIS A 125 -25.77 -6.22 1.44
C HIS A 125 -25.95 -5.39 0.17
N PRO A 126 -25.95 -6.02 -1.01
CA PRO A 126 -26.14 -5.29 -2.28
C PRO A 126 -27.41 -4.43 -2.32
N ALA A 127 -28.49 -4.86 -1.65
CA ALA A 127 -29.74 -4.12 -1.58
C ALA A 127 -29.67 -2.88 -0.67
N ASP A 128 -28.69 -2.81 0.24
CA ASP A 128 -28.55 -1.77 1.25
C ASP A 128 -27.44 -0.76 0.89
N LEU A 129 -26.85 -0.89 -0.30
CA LEU A 129 -25.81 0.03 -0.76
C LEU A 129 -26.40 1.44 -0.88
N ALA A 130 -25.79 2.39 -0.16
CA ALA A 130 -26.06 3.79 -0.39
C ALA A 130 -25.63 4.19 -1.80
N PRO A 131 -26.31 5.17 -2.42
CA PRO A 131 -25.91 5.68 -3.73
C PRO A 131 -24.54 6.36 -3.70
N ARG A 132 -24.10 6.85 -2.53
CA ARG A 132 -22.83 7.57 -2.34
C ARG A 132 -22.18 7.26 -0.99
N TYR A 133 -20.85 7.19 -1.02
CA TYR A 133 -19.98 7.12 0.16
C TYR A 133 -18.96 8.26 0.13
N ASP A 134 -18.35 8.55 1.28
CA ASP A 134 -17.23 9.51 1.31
C ASP A 134 -15.98 8.84 0.73
N ALA A 135 -15.73 7.58 1.10
CA ALA A 135 -14.67 6.78 0.52
C ALA A 135 -15.10 5.33 0.24
N ILE A 136 -14.59 4.78 -0.86
CA ILE A 136 -14.67 3.34 -1.15
C ILE A 136 -13.26 2.75 -1.13
N VAL A 137 -13.04 1.73 -0.30
CA VAL A 137 -11.78 0.99 -0.23
C VAL A 137 -11.95 -0.36 -0.91
N ILE A 138 -11.16 -0.62 -1.94
CA ILE A 138 -11.24 -1.84 -2.75
C ILE A 138 -10.23 -2.85 -2.25
N GLY A 139 -10.69 -3.92 -1.61
CA GLY A 139 -9.86 -4.92 -0.96
C GLY A 139 -9.67 -4.63 0.54
N SER A 140 -9.69 -5.68 1.35
CA SER A 140 -9.66 -5.58 2.82
C SER A 140 -8.39 -6.13 3.45
N GLY A 141 -7.32 -6.30 2.65
CA GLY A 141 -6.01 -6.78 3.10
C GLY A 141 -5.23 -5.76 3.92
N ALA A 142 -3.90 -5.94 4.01
CA ALA A 142 -3.02 -5.10 4.84
C ALA A 142 -3.22 -3.59 4.60
N GLY A 143 -3.12 -3.14 3.34
CA GLY A 143 -3.33 -1.73 2.99
C GLY A 143 -4.78 -1.28 3.14
N GLY A 144 -5.74 -2.09 2.68
CA GLY A 144 -7.15 -1.75 2.69
C GLY A 144 -7.74 -1.62 4.10
N GLY A 145 -7.32 -2.50 5.02
CA GLY A 145 -7.70 -2.41 6.43
C GLY A 145 -7.21 -1.12 7.08
N VAL A 146 -5.94 -0.75 6.86
CA VAL A 146 -5.35 0.49 7.39
C VAL A 146 -6.06 1.72 6.81
N ALA A 147 -6.26 1.77 5.50
CA ALA A 147 -6.95 2.88 4.84
C ALA A 147 -8.40 3.02 5.35
N ALA A 148 -9.15 1.92 5.42
CA ALA A 148 -10.51 1.93 5.94
C ALA A 148 -10.58 2.41 7.39
N CYS A 149 -9.62 2.00 8.23
CA CYS A 149 -9.52 2.46 9.61
C CYS A 149 -9.30 3.97 9.69
N GLY A 150 -8.24 4.49 9.05
CA GLY A 150 -7.92 5.92 9.10
C GLY A 150 -9.05 6.79 8.57
N LEU A 151 -9.67 6.39 7.45
CA LEU A 151 -10.80 7.11 6.87
C LEU A 151 -12.02 7.08 7.79
N ALA A 152 -12.40 5.92 8.35
CA ALA A 152 -13.56 5.81 9.21
C ALA A 152 -13.40 6.58 10.54
N GLU A 153 -12.19 6.60 11.09
CA GLU A 153 -11.86 7.37 12.30
C GLU A 153 -11.84 8.88 12.07
N SER A 154 -11.60 9.32 10.84
CA SER A 154 -11.78 10.73 10.45
C SER A 154 -13.26 11.16 10.35
N GLY A 155 -14.21 10.24 10.61
CA GLY A 155 -15.65 10.49 10.54
C GLY A 155 -16.27 10.25 9.17
N ARG A 156 -15.48 9.82 8.17
CA ARG A 156 -15.96 9.55 6.81
C ARG A 156 -16.75 8.25 6.76
N ARG A 157 -17.83 8.23 5.97
CA ARG A 157 -18.60 7.03 5.66
C ARG A 157 -17.86 6.17 4.64
N VAL A 158 -17.34 5.03 5.08
CA VAL A 158 -16.48 4.13 4.28
C VAL A 158 -17.21 2.86 3.90
N LEU A 159 -17.15 2.50 2.61
CA LEU A 159 -17.48 1.15 2.13
C LEU A 159 -16.21 0.39 1.76
N VAL A 160 -15.97 -0.74 2.40
CA VAL A 160 -14.93 -1.70 1.98
C VAL A 160 -15.56 -2.73 1.04
N VAL A 161 -15.01 -2.93 -0.15
CA VAL A 161 -15.47 -3.95 -1.10
C VAL A 161 -14.47 -5.10 -1.14
N GLU A 162 -14.90 -6.29 -0.74
CA GLU A 162 -14.06 -7.48 -0.64
C GLU A 162 -14.60 -8.62 -1.54
N ALA A 163 -13.70 -9.14 -2.39
CA ALA A 163 -14.03 -10.19 -3.35
C ALA A 163 -14.32 -11.55 -2.67
N GLY A 164 -13.74 -11.76 -1.50
CA GLY A 164 -13.89 -12.98 -0.71
C GLY A 164 -15.00 -12.97 0.33
N ARG A 165 -15.11 -14.09 1.05
CA ARG A 165 -15.98 -14.23 2.23
C ARG A 165 -15.26 -13.80 3.52
N TRP A 166 -16.00 -13.77 4.62
CA TRP A 166 -15.46 -13.66 5.99
C TRP A 166 -15.50 -15.05 6.67
N PRO A 167 -14.51 -15.94 6.45
CA PRO A 167 -14.45 -17.25 7.04
C PRO A 167 -14.14 -17.15 8.54
N GLY A 168 -14.65 -18.11 9.30
CA GLY A 168 -14.27 -18.29 10.69
C GLY A 168 -12.81 -18.74 10.82
N THR A 169 -12.20 -18.49 11.97
CA THR A 169 -10.81 -18.90 12.25
C THR A 169 -10.63 -20.41 12.13
N GLU A 170 -11.58 -21.20 12.64
CA GLU A 170 -11.55 -22.67 12.57
C GLU A 170 -11.42 -23.21 11.14
N GLU A 171 -12.13 -22.59 10.19
CA GLU A 171 -12.12 -22.97 8.78
C GLU A 171 -10.73 -22.80 8.16
N LEU A 172 -9.96 -21.81 8.62
CA LEU A 172 -8.64 -21.47 8.11
C LEU A 172 -7.49 -22.03 8.96
N SER A 173 -7.76 -22.71 10.07
CA SER A 173 -6.72 -23.16 11.01
C SER A 173 -6.58 -24.68 11.11
N ARG A 174 -7.49 -25.48 10.56
CA ARG A 174 -7.53 -26.94 10.75
C ARG A 174 -7.20 -27.78 9.52
N ASP A 175 -7.40 -27.27 8.30
CA ASP A 175 -7.17 -28.04 7.07
C ASP A 175 -5.75 -27.80 6.55
N HIS A 176 -4.80 -28.63 6.98
CA HIS A 176 -3.38 -28.53 6.62
C HIS A 176 -3.11 -28.74 5.12
N ILE A 177 -4.03 -29.36 4.39
CA ILE A 177 -3.85 -29.66 2.95
C ILE A 177 -4.48 -28.55 2.09
N ARG A 178 -5.54 -27.88 2.56
CA ARG A 178 -6.22 -26.78 1.84
C ARG A 178 -5.86 -25.40 2.37
N ASN A 179 -4.57 -25.13 2.41
CA ASN A 179 -4.01 -23.83 2.74
C ASN A 179 -3.26 -23.27 1.52
N PRO A 180 -3.09 -21.94 1.39
CA PRO A 180 -2.52 -21.33 0.19
C PRO A 180 -1.03 -21.62 -0.03
N ARG A 181 -0.32 -22.26 0.91
CA ARG A 181 1.07 -22.73 0.78
C ARG A 181 1.16 -24.19 0.34
N SER A 182 0.04 -24.88 0.24
CA SER A 182 -0.03 -26.28 -0.16
C SER A 182 0.16 -26.44 -1.67
N ILE A 183 0.90 -27.47 -2.08
CA ILE A 183 1.12 -27.82 -3.48
C ILE A 183 0.37 -29.08 -3.91
N PHE A 184 -0.59 -29.54 -3.09
CA PHE A 184 -1.39 -30.74 -3.36
C PHE A 184 -2.48 -30.55 -4.42
N GLY A 185 -2.52 -29.41 -5.11
CA GLY A 185 -3.51 -29.13 -6.15
C GLY A 185 -4.93 -28.96 -5.61
N LEU A 186 -5.09 -28.62 -4.33
CA LEU A 186 -6.39 -28.35 -3.72
C LEU A 186 -6.58 -26.86 -3.49
N ALA A 187 -7.73 -26.32 -3.92
CA ALA A 187 -8.06 -24.91 -3.73
C ALA A 187 -8.02 -24.53 -2.23
N PRO A 188 -7.39 -23.41 -1.87
CA PRO A 188 -7.25 -23.00 -0.48
C PRO A 188 -8.58 -22.53 0.11
N ARG A 189 -8.79 -22.78 1.41
CA ARG A 189 -10.00 -22.31 2.13
C ARG A 189 -10.07 -20.78 2.24
N SER A 190 -8.94 -20.10 2.14
CA SER A 190 -8.85 -18.64 2.07
C SER A 190 -9.29 -18.06 0.72
N GLY A 191 -9.70 -18.91 -0.23
CA GLY A 191 -10.11 -18.51 -1.56
C GLY A 191 -8.97 -17.97 -2.44
N PRO A 192 -9.28 -17.69 -3.72
CA PRO A 192 -10.58 -17.86 -4.36
C PRO A 192 -10.77 -19.30 -4.82
N ALA A 193 -11.96 -19.63 -5.34
CA ALA A 193 -12.20 -20.94 -5.95
C ALA A 193 -11.41 -21.08 -7.26
N ASP A 194 -11.04 -22.32 -7.58
CA ASP A 194 -10.25 -22.64 -8.77
C ASP A 194 -10.92 -22.20 -10.08
N ASP A 195 -12.24 -22.33 -10.13
CA ASP A 195 -13.03 -21.92 -11.27
C ASP A 195 -13.34 -20.42 -11.21
N GLY A 196 -13.23 -19.75 -12.36
CA GLY A 196 -13.52 -18.32 -12.52
C GLY A 196 -12.41 -17.38 -12.03
N ASN A 197 -11.30 -17.90 -11.49
CA ASN A 197 -10.14 -17.09 -11.11
C ASN A 197 -8.80 -17.60 -11.70
N PRO A 198 -8.76 -18.17 -12.92
CA PRO A 198 -7.49 -18.54 -13.51
C PRO A 198 -6.66 -17.28 -13.80
N ARG A 199 -5.35 -17.43 -13.71
CA ARG A 199 -4.37 -16.49 -14.27
C ARG A 199 -3.73 -17.15 -15.47
N THR A 200 -3.25 -16.34 -16.40
CA THR A 200 -2.44 -16.82 -17.52
C THR A 200 -1.05 -16.24 -17.39
N VAL A 201 -0.04 -17.09 -17.53
CA VAL A 201 1.37 -16.68 -17.57
C VAL A 201 1.95 -17.11 -18.90
N SER A 202 2.68 -16.20 -19.55
CA SER A 202 3.43 -16.51 -20.76
C SER A 202 4.82 -16.96 -20.37
N GLU A 203 5.17 -18.22 -20.64
CA GLU A 203 6.51 -18.76 -20.46
C GLU A 203 7.08 -19.10 -21.84
N GLY A 204 7.89 -18.19 -22.38
CA GLY A 204 8.37 -18.28 -23.76
C GLY A 204 7.23 -18.27 -24.78
N ARG A 205 7.03 -19.39 -25.50
CA ARG A 205 5.94 -19.56 -26.49
C ARG A 205 4.69 -20.24 -25.93
N GLU A 206 4.72 -20.70 -24.68
CA GLU A 206 3.60 -21.42 -24.06
C GLU A 206 2.79 -20.49 -23.15
N GLN A 207 1.47 -20.65 -23.18
CA GLN A 207 0.53 -19.95 -22.31
C GLN A 207 0.06 -20.92 -21.23
N LEU A 208 0.51 -20.72 -20.00
CA LEU A 208 0.14 -21.55 -18.86
C LEU A 208 -1.08 -20.98 -18.16
N VAL A 209 -2.08 -21.83 -17.92
CA VAL A 209 -3.24 -21.48 -17.09
C VAL A 209 -2.96 -21.89 -15.66
N LEU A 210 -2.78 -20.90 -14.78
CA LEU A 210 -2.56 -21.09 -13.37
C LEU A 210 -3.89 -20.95 -12.64
N ARG A 211 -4.27 -21.97 -11.88
CA ARG A 211 -5.44 -21.93 -11.01
C ARG A 211 -5.03 -21.61 -9.58
N PRO A 212 -5.91 -21.08 -8.72
CA PRO A 212 -5.65 -20.89 -7.29
C PRO A 212 -4.96 -22.04 -6.55
N SER A 213 -5.25 -23.28 -6.91
CA SER A 213 -4.59 -24.49 -6.40
C SER A 213 -3.18 -24.78 -6.96
N SER A 214 -2.73 -24.02 -7.96
CA SER A 214 -1.42 -24.18 -8.60
C SER A 214 -0.35 -23.38 -7.86
N ALA A 215 0.82 -23.97 -7.64
CA ALA A 215 1.92 -23.31 -6.94
C ALA A 215 2.32 -21.96 -7.57
N GLY A 216 2.27 -21.86 -8.91
CA GLY A 216 2.57 -20.63 -9.65
C GLY A 216 1.49 -19.54 -9.56
N TRP A 217 0.29 -19.83 -9.02
CA TRP A 217 -0.76 -18.82 -8.88
C TRP A 217 -0.49 -17.82 -7.75
N HIS A 218 0.57 -18.07 -6.97
CA HIS A 218 1.01 -17.31 -5.80
C HIS A 218 0.07 -17.48 -4.59
N ASN A 219 0.64 -17.42 -3.39
CA ASN A 219 -0.03 -17.75 -2.11
C ASN A 219 -1.03 -16.67 -1.64
N ASN A 220 -1.85 -16.13 -2.55
CA ASN A 220 -2.81 -15.06 -2.27
C ASN A 220 -4.09 -15.60 -1.62
N ALA A 221 -4.75 -14.76 -0.83
CA ALA A 221 -5.99 -15.08 -0.14
C ALA A 221 -7.09 -14.09 -0.52
N PHE A 222 -8.24 -14.60 -0.93
CA PHE A 222 -9.45 -13.84 -1.25
C PHE A 222 -10.48 -14.02 -0.14
N THR A 223 -10.31 -13.22 0.90
CA THR A 223 -11.11 -13.27 2.12
C THR A 223 -11.01 -11.92 2.81
N ALA A 224 -11.99 -11.58 3.65
CA ALA A 224 -11.88 -10.43 4.54
C ALA A 224 -10.58 -10.49 5.37
N GLY A 225 -9.74 -9.47 5.29
CA GLY A 225 -8.38 -9.46 5.86
C GLY A 225 -7.26 -9.89 4.90
N GLY A 226 -7.62 -10.46 3.75
CA GLY A 226 -6.71 -10.88 2.68
C GLY A 226 -5.57 -11.78 3.17
N GLY A 227 -4.37 -11.55 2.61
CA GLY A 227 -3.16 -12.31 2.94
C GLY A 227 -2.77 -12.25 4.42
N THR A 228 -3.15 -11.21 5.16
CA THR A 228 -2.82 -11.10 6.60
C THR A 228 -3.45 -12.20 7.45
N ARG A 229 -4.49 -12.87 6.94
CA ARG A 229 -5.07 -14.04 7.63
C ARG A 229 -4.14 -15.24 7.65
N VAL A 230 -3.27 -15.38 6.64
CA VAL A 230 -2.53 -16.62 6.34
C VAL A 230 -1.03 -16.40 6.11
N TYR A 231 -0.55 -15.16 6.18
CA TYR A 231 0.88 -14.83 6.12
C TYR A 231 1.67 -15.29 7.36
N GLY A 232 3.00 -15.22 7.28
CA GLY A 232 3.93 -15.57 8.37
C GLY A 232 4.18 -14.45 9.37
N ALA A 233 3.55 -13.28 9.21
CA ALA A 233 3.63 -12.15 10.13
C ALA A 233 5.04 -11.63 10.43
N GLN A 234 5.96 -11.62 9.46
CA GLN A 234 7.24 -10.92 9.61
C GLN A 234 7.09 -9.42 9.34
N ALA A 235 7.71 -8.57 10.16
CA ALA A 235 7.53 -7.12 10.21
C ALA A 235 8.83 -6.34 9.94
N TRP A 236 9.45 -6.58 8.79
CA TRP A 236 10.72 -5.93 8.42
C TRP A 236 10.51 -4.51 7.91
N ARG A 237 11.35 -3.56 8.36
CA ARG A 237 11.51 -2.24 7.72
C ARG A 237 12.47 -2.34 6.54
N PHE A 238 12.29 -1.51 5.52
CA PHE A 238 13.38 -1.18 4.60
C PHE A 238 14.48 -0.44 5.37
N GLY A 239 15.75 -0.65 5.01
CA GLY A 239 16.89 0.12 5.53
C GLY A 239 17.18 1.33 4.64
N PRO A 240 17.96 2.32 5.10
CA PRO A 240 18.23 3.55 4.34
C PRO A 240 18.74 3.32 2.92
N ARG A 241 19.61 2.32 2.73
CA ARG A 241 20.15 1.98 1.41
C ARG A 241 19.15 1.30 0.47
N ASP A 242 18.07 0.70 0.98
CA ASP A 242 17.02 0.14 0.12
C ASP A 242 16.28 1.23 -0.67
N PHE A 243 16.31 2.48 -0.18
CA PHE A 243 15.68 3.62 -0.84
C PHE A 243 16.52 4.19 -2.01
N ALA A 244 17.81 3.86 -2.05
CA ALA A 244 18.78 4.41 -3.01
C ALA A 244 19.57 3.32 -3.75
N MET A 245 18.95 2.15 -4.00
CA MET A 245 19.64 1.01 -4.58
C MET A 245 20.16 1.24 -6.00
N ALA A 246 19.40 1.96 -6.85
CA ALA A 246 19.85 2.26 -8.21
C ALA A 246 21.07 3.17 -8.19
N SER A 247 21.06 4.22 -7.37
CA SER A 247 22.23 5.09 -7.21
C SER A 247 23.41 4.39 -6.52
N THR A 248 23.15 3.46 -5.60
CA THR A 248 24.20 2.80 -4.82
C THR A 248 24.89 1.68 -5.60
N TYR A 249 24.12 0.85 -6.32
CA TYR A 249 24.62 -0.37 -6.96
C TYR A 249 24.62 -0.30 -8.49
N GLY A 250 24.09 0.78 -9.06
CA GLY A 250 23.76 0.85 -10.47
C GLY A 250 22.45 0.10 -10.79
N VAL A 251 21.98 0.27 -12.03
CA VAL A 251 20.80 -0.42 -12.55
C VAL A 251 21.29 -1.59 -13.40
N PRO A 252 21.03 -2.85 -13.01
CA PRO A 252 21.36 -3.99 -13.86
C PRO A 252 20.71 -3.88 -15.24
N GLU A 253 21.38 -4.42 -16.27
CA GLU A 253 20.81 -4.51 -17.62
C GLU A 253 19.45 -5.24 -17.57
N ASP A 254 18.48 -4.74 -18.33
CA ASP A 254 17.09 -5.21 -18.36
C ASP A 254 16.33 -5.16 -17.02
N SER A 255 16.86 -4.46 -16.02
CA SER A 255 16.16 -4.20 -14.77
C SER A 255 15.37 -2.89 -14.81
N SER A 256 14.31 -2.84 -14.00
CA SER A 256 13.54 -1.62 -13.73
C SER A 256 13.80 -1.05 -12.35
N LEU A 257 14.97 -1.38 -11.77
CA LEU A 257 15.41 -0.84 -10.51
C LEU A 257 15.50 0.69 -10.59
N ALA A 258 14.82 1.35 -9.67
CA ALA A 258 14.87 2.80 -9.50
C ALA A 258 15.01 3.11 -8.01
N ASP A 259 15.53 4.31 -7.72
CA ASP A 259 15.48 4.84 -6.37
C ASP A 259 14.07 5.26 -6.01
N TRP A 260 13.76 5.20 -4.72
CA TRP A 260 12.53 5.77 -4.21
C TRP A 260 12.62 7.30 -4.26
N PRO A 261 11.51 8.00 -4.54
CA PRO A 261 11.50 9.46 -4.54
C PRO A 261 11.56 10.08 -3.13
N PHE A 262 11.57 9.24 -2.09
CA PHE A 262 11.68 9.60 -0.67
C PHE A 262 12.68 8.69 0.04
N GLY A 263 13.16 9.14 1.19
CA GLY A 263 14.15 8.43 2.01
C GLY A 263 13.56 7.67 3.20
N TYR A 264 14.41 6.91 3.87
CA TYR A 264 14.04 6.21 5.10
C TYR A 264 13.53 7.17 6.19
N ASP A 265 14.17 8.33 6.34
CA ASP A 265 13.82 9.30 7.40
C ASP A 265 12.39 9.83 7.26
N GLU A 266 11.87 9.88 6.02
CA GLU A 266 10.48 10.25 5.76
C GLU A 266 9.50 9.12 6.12
N LEU A 267 9.88 7.86 5.88
CA LEU A 267 9.06 6.70 6.25
C LEU A 267 9.19 6.25 7.71
N GLU A 268 10.24 6.63 8.42
CA GLU A 268 10.53 6.18 9.79
C GLU A 268 9.34 6.40 10.73
N PRO A 269 8.69 7.59 10.79
CA PRO A 269 7.55 7.81 11.67
C PRO A 269 6.34 6.94 11.31
N TRP A 270 6.18 6.61 10.02
CA TRP A 270 5.10 5.76 9.53
C TRP A 270 5.34 4.29 9.84
N TYR A 271 6.60 3.83 9.76
CA TYR A 271 6.97 2.50 10.25
C TYR A 271 6.74 2.36 11.74
N GLU A 272 7.17 3.36 12.53
CA GLU A 272 6.93 3.38 13.98
C GLU A 272 5.43 3.27 14.27
N ARG A 273 4.62 4.13 13.64
CA ARG A 273 3.17 4.11 13.81
C ARG A 273 2.58 2.76 13.47
N ALA A 274 2.94 2.21 12.30
CA ALA A 274 2.43 0.92 11.85
C ALA A 274 2.74 -0.17 12.89
N GLU A 275 3.98 -0.25 13.38
CA GLU A 275 4.40 -1.22 14.39
C GLU A 275 3.59 -1.15 15.67
N TRP A 276 3.33 0.07 16.16
CA TRP A 276 2.57 0.31 17.40
C TRP A 276 1.07 0.09 17.23
N GLU A 277 0.48 0.42 16.08
CA GLU A 277 -0.95 0.23 15.83
C GLU A 277 -1.33 -1.22 15.49
N VAL A 278 -0.44 -1.98 14.83
CA VAL A 278 -0.69 -3.38 14.46
C VAL A 278 -0.22 -4.38 15.52
N GLY A 279 0.71 -3.96 16.38
CA GLY A 279 1.33 -4.77 17.42
C GLY A 279 2.47 -5.64 16.89
N VAL A 280 3.68 -5.11 16.92
CA VAL A 280 4.91 -5.83 16.53
C VAL A 280 5.75 -6.21 17.74
N SER A 281 6.10 -7.48 17.86
CA SER A 281 7.15 -7.97 18.77
C SER A 281 8.49 -7.96 18.06
N GLY A 282 9.57 -7.62 18.77
CA GLY A 282 10.91 -7.63 18.19
C GLY A 282 11.99 -7.38 19.23
N GLY A 283 13.24 -7.62 18.83
CA GLY A 283 14.42 -7.48 19.69
C GLY A 283 15.10 -6.12 19.55
N ASP A 284 16.29 -6.01 20.14
CA ASP A 284 17.15 -4.83 20.00
C ASP A 284 17.65 -4.62 18.55
N ILE A 285 18.12 -3.40 18.30
CA ILE A 285 18.44 -2.74 17.02
C ILE A 285 18.98 -3.68 15.92
N ASP A 286 18.31 -3.64 14.77
CA ASP A 286 18.36 -4.60 13.65
C ASP A 286 19.64 -4.60 12.78
N GLY A 287 20.81 -4.83 13.38
CA GLY A 287 22.05 -5.12 12.63
C GLY A 287 22.60 -3.98 11.77
N PRO A 288 23.67 -4.23 10.99
CA PRO A 288 24.54 -3.16 10.44
C PRO A 288 23.90 -2.27 9.38
N TRP A 289 22.75 -2.67 8.82
CA TRP A 289 22.06 -1.95 7.75
C TRP A 289 20.68 -1.43 8.14
N ALA A 290 20.30 -1.54 9.43
CA ALA A 290 19.05 -0.99 9.89
C ALA A 290 19.05 0.53 9.86
N GLY A 291 17.88 1.09 9.55
CA GLY A 291 17.63 2.51 9.75
C GLY A 291 17.41 2.84 11.21
N ALA A 292 17.61 4.11 11.55
CA ALA A 292 17.39 4.62 12.90
C ALA A 292 15.92 4.44 13.32
N ARG A 293 15.67 4.17 14.60
CA ARG A 293 14.32 4.04 15.12
C ARG A 293 14.10 5.09 16.17
N SER A 294 13.05 5.90 16.02
CA SER A 294 12.63 6.87 17.03
C SER A 294 12.24 6.18 18.34
N ARG A 295 11.66 4.98 18.23
CA ARG A 295 11.06 4.22 19.31
C ARG A 295 11.32 2.72 19.16
N PRO A 296 11.54 2.00 20.27
CA PRO A 296 11.59 0.54 20.27
C PRO A 296 10.27 -0.10 19.81
N TYR A 297 10.33 -1.39 19.48
CA TYR A 297 9.14 -2.21 19.26
C TYR A 297 8.17 -2.14 20.46
N PRO A 298 6.85 -2.21 20.24
CA PRO A 298 5.86 -2.15 21.32
C PRO A 298 5.90 -3.35 22.28
N MET A 299 6.49 -4.46 21.84
CA MET A 299 6.57 -5.70 22.60
C MET A 299 7.94 -6.37 22.45
N PRO A 300 8.42 -7.10 23.47
CA PRO A 300 9.65 -7.88 23.38
C PRO A 300 9.52 -9.02 22.36
N PRO A 301 10.61 -9.68 21.95
CA PRO A 301 10.55 -10.81 21.03
C PRO A 301 9.64 -11.93 21.54
N ILE A 302 9.09 -12.71 20.61
CA ILE A 302 8.48 -14.00 20.96
C ILE A 302 9.58 -14.92 21.53
N PRO A 303 9.34 -15.61 22.66
CA PRO A 303 10.25 -16.63 23.15
C PRO A 303 10.56 -17.67 22.07
N SER A 304 11.81 -18.11 22.03
CA SER A 304 12.33 -18.98 20.99
C SER A 304 12.96 -20.23 21.61
N GLY A 305 12.91 -21.34 20.88
CA GLY A 305 13.34 -22.64 21.35
C GLY A 305 14.73 -23.10 20.87
N VAL A 306 14.96 -24.40 21.03
CA VAL A 306 16.25 -25.08 20.78
C VAL A 306 16.80 -24.89 19.36
N ALA A 307 15.92 -24.78 18.37
CA ALA A 307 16.27 -24.55 16.97
C ALA A 307 17.04 -23.23 16.79
N ARG A 308 16.51 -22.16 17.41
CA ARG A 308 17.13 -20.83 17.37
C ARG A 308 18.51 -20.86 18.03
N ASP A 309 18.60 -21.43 19.22
CA ASP A 309 19.84 -21.41 20.00
C ASP A 309 20.96 -22.20 19.32
N ARG A 310 20.62 -23.30 18.62
CA ARG A 310 21.58 -24.04 17.80
C ARG A 310 22.08 -23.19 16.63
N LEU A 311 21.18 -22.54 15.90
CA LEU A 311 21.54 -21.67 14.79
C LEU A 311 22.37 -20.46 15.26
N ALA A 312 22.03 -19.87 16.41
CA ALA A 312 22.78 -18.77 17.02
C ALA A 312 24.22 -19.19 17.34
N ARG A 313 24.42 -20.34 18.01
CA ARG A 313 25.77 -20.86 18.29
C ARG A 313 26.57 -21.12 17.01
N ALA A 314 25.93 -21.64 15.96
CA ALA A 314 26.59 -21.86 14.69
C ALA A 314 26.98 -20.54 14.02
N ALA A 315 26.09 -19.54 14.05
CA ALA A 315 26.36 -18.20 13.55
C ALA A 315 27.53 -17.54 14.30
N ASP A 316 27.60 -17.67 15.63
CA ASP A 316 28.72 -17.17 16.44
C ASP A 316 30.06 -17.77 16.01
N VAL A 317 30.12 -19.09 15.75
CA VAL A 317 31.32 -19.77 15.25
C VAL A 317 31.73 -19.26 13.86
N LEU A 318 30.74 -18.93 13.02
CA LEU A 318 30.96 -18.42 11.67
C LEU A 318 31.21 -16.90 11.63
N GLY A 319 31.12 -16.20 12.77
CA GLY A 319 31.22 -14.75 12.84
C GLY A 319 30.04 -14.02 12.16
N ILE A 320 28.86 -14.65 12.13
CA ILE A 320 27.63 -14.09 11.55
C ILE A 320 26.78 -13.51 12.68
N THR A 321 26.39 -12.24 12.54
CA THR A 321 25.50 -11.57 13.50
C THR A 321 24.08 -12.08 13.35
N THR A 322 23.37 -12.24 14.46
CA THR A 322 21.99 -12.71 14.49
C THR A 322 21.08 -11.70 15.18
N VAL A 323 19.84 -11.61 14.68
CA VAL A 323 18.77 -10.77 15.22
C VAL A 323 17.52 -11.60 15.48
N HIS A 324 16.66 -11.12 16.37
CA HIS A 324 15.30 -11.63 16.47
C HIS A 324 14.48 -11.15 15.29
N VAL A 325 13.74 -12.06 14.66
CA VAL A 325 12.80 -11.68 13.60
C VAL A 325 11.69 -10.82 14.21
N PRO A 326 11.43 -9.60 13.71
CA PRO A 326 10.30 -8.83 14.15
C PRO A 326 9.01 -9.43 13.61
N LEU A 327 8.01 -9.60 14.48
CA LEU A 327 6.79 -10.31 14.17
C LEU A 327 5.56 -9.47 14.49
N LEU A 328 4.57 -9.43 13.59
CA LEU A 328 3.22 -8.92 13.87
C LEU A 328 2.43 -9.93 14.72
N ILE A 329 3.02 -10.40 15.81
CA ILE A 329 2.50 -11.39 16.74
C ILE A 329 2.68 -10.84 18.15
N ASN A 330 1.61 -10.89 18.94
CA ASN A 330 1.63 -10.44 20.32
C ASN A 330 2.47 -11.38 21.20
N SER A 331 3.61 -10.93 21.73
CA SER A 331 4.38 -11.69 22.75
C SER A 331 3.81 -11.52 24.16
N THR A 332 3.12 -10.41 24.39
CA THR A 332 2.30 -10.13 25.57
C THR A 332 0.89 -9.71 25.12
N PRO A 333 -0.14 -9.77 25.98
CA PRO A 333 -1.45 -9.21 25.62
C PRO A 333 -1.31 -7.75 25.19
N TYR A 334 -1.86 -7.40 24.02
CA TYR A 334 -1.65 -6.09 23.40
C TYR A 334 -2.85 -5.71 22.54
N LEU A 335 -3.34 -4.47 22.68
CA LEU A 335 -4.52 -3.94 21.97
C LEU A 335 -5.79 -4.79 22.12
N GLY A 336 -5.99 -5.41 23.28
CA GLY A 336 -7.14 -6.28 23.54
C GLY A 336 -7.04 -7.66 22.88
N ARG A 337 -5.93 -7.99 22.18
CA ARG A 337 -5.65 -9.31 21.63
C ARG A 337 -4.73 -10.11 22.58
N ARG A 338 -4.92 -11.44 22.61
CA ARG A 338 -4.15 -12.36 23.47
C ARG A 338 -2.68 -12.40 23.07
N ALA A 339 -1.83 -12.87 24.00
CA ALA A 339 -0.47 -13.26 23.70
C ALA A 339 -0.43 -14.58 22.89
N CYS A 340 0.68 -14.81 22.19
CA CYS A 340 0.92 -16.02 21.41
C CYS A 340 1.03 -17.26 22.31
N GLU A 341 0.30 -18.31 21.95
CA GLU A 341 0.37 -19.63 22.60
C GLU A 341 1.38 -20.57 21.90
N GLN A 342 2.19 -20.06 20.97
CA GLN A 342 3.28 -20.80 20.32
C GLN A 342 2.83 -22.08 19.58
N CYS A 343 1.66 -22.04 18.93
CA CYS A 343 1.01 -23.21 18.32
C CYS A 343 1.58 -23.69 16.96
N GLY A 344 2.64 -23.10 16.39
CA GLY A 344 3.20 -23.51 15.08
C GLY A 344 2.39 -23.09 13.83
N MET A 345 1.13 -22.66 13.98
CA MET A 345 0.18 -22.46 12.87
C MET A 345 0.17 -21.04 12.29
N CYS A 346 1.34 -20.43 12.07
CA CYS A 346 1.39 -19.06 11.55
C CYS A 346 1.25 -18.99 10.03
N VAL A 347 2.11 -19.71 9.31
CA VAL A 347 2.23 -19.64 7.84
C VAL A 347 1.19 -20.55 7.20
N GLY A 348 0.33 -19.98 6.35
CA GLY A 348 -0.76 -20.67 5.67
C GLY A 348 -2.07 -20.70 6.45
N PHE A 349 -2.08 -20.31 7.72
CA PHE A 349 -3.22 -20.52 8.61
C PHE A 349 -3.64 -19.26 9.39
N ALA A 350 -4.92 -19.22 9.74
CA ALA A 350 -5.41 -18.23 10.71
C ALA A 350 -4.94 -18.61 12.13
N CYS A 351 -4.56 -17.60 12.92
CA CYS A 351 -4.16 -17.82 14.30
C CYS A 351 -5.37 -18.20 15.15
N PRO A 352 -5.36 -19.34 15.86
CA PRO A 352 -6.52 -19.83 16.62
C PRO A 352 -6.87 -18.96 17.83
N VAL A 353 -5.96 -18.10 18.27
CA VAL A 353 -6.08 -17.29 19.50
C VAL A 353 -6.00 -15.78 19.23
N ASP A 354 -6.05 -15.37 17.96
CA ASP A 354 -5.98 -13.97 17.52
C ASP A 354 -4.71 -13.18 17.97
N ALA A 355 -3.65 -13.88 18.37
CA ALA A 355 -2.37 -13.27 18.73
C ALA A 355 -1.60 -12.75 17.50
N LYS A 356 -1.73 -13.42 16.34
CA LYS A 356 -1.20 -12.94 15.06
C LYS A 356 -2.08 -11.82 14.53
N ASN A 357 -1.48 -10.70 14.18
CA ASN A 357 -2.17 -9.61 13.52
C ASN A 357 -2.83 -10.13 12.23
N GLY A 358 -4.07 -9.74 12.00
CA GLY A 358 -4.62 -9.65 10.66
C GLY A 358 -5.55 -8.44 10.59
N SER A 359 -5.78 -7.91 9.39
CA SER A 359 -6.63 -6.73 9.24
C SER A 359 -8.04 -6.99 9.80
N GLN A 360 -8.54 -8.24 9.74
CA GLN A 360 -9.83 -8.66 10.28
C GLN A 360 -9.97 -8.58 11.81
N ASN A 361 -8.85 -8.61 12.55
CA ASN A 361 -8.83 -8.58 14.02
C ASN A 361 -8.11 -7.34 14.58
N THR A 362 -7.68 -6.43 13.72
CA THR A 362 -7.05 -5.16 14.10
C THR A 362 -7.73 -3.99 13.38
N MET A 363 -7.22 -3.60 12.20
CA MET A 363 -7.61 -2.36 11.54
C MET A 363 -9.07 -2.32 11.08
N LEU A 364 -9.61 -3.43 10.54
CA LEU A 364 -11.03 -3.47 10.12
C LEU A 364 -11.96 -3.45 11.33
N THR A 365 -11.64 -4.19 12.40
CA THR A 365 -12.43 -4.17 13.63
C THR A 365 -12.48 -2.76 14.22
N ARG A 366 -11.34 -2.06 14.20
CA ARG A 366 -11.24 -0.64 14.61
C ARG A 366 -12.09 0.26 13.71
N ALA A 367 -12.02 0.08 12.39
CA ALA A 367 -12.87 0.81 11.45
C ALA A 367 -14.36 0.59 11.75
N PHE A 368 -14.82 -0.64 11.98
CA PHE A 368 -16.22 -0.94 12.28
C PHE A 368 -16.67 -0.38 13.63
N ALA A 369 -15.78 -0.33 14.62
CA ALA A 369 -16.08 0.24 15.94
C ALA A 369 -16.46 1.73 15.89
N THR A 370 -16.06 2.46 14.84
CA THR A 370 -16.47 3.85 14.62
C THR A 370 -17.94 4.00 14.25
N GLY A 371 -18.59 2.93 13.76
CA GLY A 371 -19.91 3.00 13.13
C GLY A 371 -19.92 3.59 11.72
N ASN A 372 -18.78 4.06 11.20
CA ASN A 372 -18.68 4.72 9.91
C ASN A 372 -18.20 3.82 8.78
N ALA A 373 -17.73 2.60 9.08
CA ALA A 373 -17.30 1.64 8.08
C ALA A 373 -18.28 0.47 7.93
N SER A 374 -18.52 0.05 6.70
CA SER A 374 -19.16 -1.23 6.38
C SER A 374 -18.35 -2.00 5.34
N ILE A 375 -18.57 -3.32 5.25
CA ILE A 375 -17.90 -4.20 4.30
C ILE A 375 -18.91 -4.96 3.44
N LEU A 376 -18.75 -4.90 2.13
CA LEU A 376 -19.49 -5.70 1.17
C LEU A 376 -18.62 -6.90 0.75
N LEU A 377 -19.05 -8.10 1.14
CA LEU A 377 -18.35 -9.35 0.88
C LEU A 377 -18.78 -10.00 -0.44
N GLY A 378 -17.97 -10.92 -0.96
CA GLY A 378 -18.28 -11.71 -2.16
C GLY A 378 -18.48 -10.87 -3.43
N SER A 379 -17.91 -9.68 -3.47
CA SER A 379 -18.19 -8.66 -4.49
C SER A 379 -16.90 -8.03 -5.00
N ARG A 380 -16.82 -7.75 -6.30
CA ARG A 380 -15.65 -7.18 -6.94
C ARG A 380 -15.98 -5.81 -7.48
N VAL A 381 -15.05 -4.88 -7.38
CA VAL A 381 -15.08 -3.69 -8.23
C VAL A 381 -14.61 -4.10 -9.62
N ALA A 382 -15.47 -3.89 -10.62
CA ALA A 382 -15.18 -4.23 -12.01
C ALA A 382 -14.58 -3.06 -12.80
N ARG A 383 -14.87 -1.82 -12.37
CA ARG A 383 -14.45 -0.60 -13.07
C ARG A 383 -14.45 0.60 -12.13
N LEU A 384 -13.47 1.47 -12.27
CA LEU A 384 -13.51 2.84 -11.75
C LEU A 384 -14.28 3.72 -12.74
N ARG A 385 -15.19 4.55 -12.23
CA ARG A 385 -15.98 5.47 -13.04
C ARG A 385 -15.36 6.86 -12.96
N THR A 386 -15.18 7.50 -14.11
CA THR A 386 -14.65 8.86 -14.20
C THR A 386 -15.67 9.82 -14.81
N ASP A 387 -15.54 11.10 -14.49
CA ASP A 387 -16.22 12.16 -15.23
C ASP A 387 -15.46 12.55 -16.51
N ARG A 388 -15.94 13.58 -17.21
CA ARG A 388 -15.31 14.08 -18.45
C ARG A 388 -13.93 14.70 -18.22
N ALA A 389 -13.64 15.19 -17.01
CA ALA A 389 -12.34 15.73 -16.67
C ALA A 389 -11.32 14.61 -16.34
N GLY A 390 -11.77 13.37 -16.21
CA GLY A 390 -10.94 12.23 -15.81
C GLY A 390 -10.90 12.01 -14.30
N LYS A 391 -11.66 12.77 -13.51
CA LYS A 391 -11.73 12.58 -12.06
C LYS A 391 -12.53 11.31 -11.76
N VAL A 392 -12.01 10.46 -10.87
CA VAL A 392 -12.76 9.30 -10.36
C VAL A 392 -13.94 9.79 -9.53
N ILE A 393 -15.15 9.36 -9.87
CA ILE A 393 -16.41 9.74 -9.21
C ILE A 393 -17.09 8.57 -8.50
N GLY A 394 -16.53 7.37 -8.60
CA GLY A 394 -17.10 6.18 -8.01
C GLY A 394 -16.64 4.90 -8.68
N VAL A 395 -17.38 3.82 -8.43
CA VAL A 395 -17.05 2.47 -8.90
C VAL A 395 -18.27 1.76 -9.45
N THR A 396 -18.04 0.82 -10.35
CA THR A 396 -19.00 -0.24 -10.64
C THR A 396 -18.62 -1.47 -9.82
N ILE A 397 -19.55 -1.93 -8.99
CA ILE A 397 -19.46 -3.18 -8.22
C ILE A 397 -20.27 -4.26 -8.92
N VAL A 398 -19.72 -5.48 -8.95
CA VAL A 398 -20.38 -6.69 -9.43
C VAL A 398 -20.27 -7.80 -8.42
N GLY A 399 -21.28 -8.66 -8.36
CA GLY A 399 -21.27 -9.84 -7.50
C GLY A 399 -22.37 -10.82 -7.86
N THR A 400 -22.51 -11.84 -7.03
CA THR A 400 -23.58 -12.83 -7.15
C THR A 400 -24.33 -12.92 -5.83
N SER A 401 -25.65 -12.81 -5.86
CA SER A 401 -26.52 -12.96 -4.69
C SER A 401 -27.68 -13.90 -5.01
N GLY A 402 -27.89 -14.92 -4.18
CA GLY A 402 -28.92 -15.94 -4.43
C GLY A 402 -28.78 -16.66 -5.78
N GLY A 403 -27.53 -16.86 -6.26
CA GLY A 403 -27.24 -17.46 -7.57
C GLY A 403 -27.45 -16.54 -8.78
N ARG A 404 -27.87 -15.28 -8.58
CA ARG A 404 -28.04 -14.31 -9.66
C ARG A 404 -26.95 -13.24 -9.62
N GLY A 405 -26.39 -12.94 -10.78
CA GLY A 405 -25.46 -11.83 -10.93
C GLY A 405 -26.16 -10.49 -10.68
N TRP A 406 -25.45 -9.56 -10.05
CA TRP A 406 -25.90 -8.19 -9.85
C TRP A 406 -24.77 -7.21 -10.18
N ARG A 407 -25.16 -5.99 -10.52
CA ARG A 407 -24.27 -4.88 -10.83
C ARG A 407 -24.84 -3.60 -10.23
N ALA A 408 -24.01 -2.80 -9.59
CA ALA A 408 -24.40 -1.47 -9.10
C ALA A 408 -23.27 -0.47 -9.34
N ASP A 409 -23.67 0.74 -9.72
CA ASP A 409 -22.79 1.89 -9.81
C ASP A 409 -22.96 2.69 -8.52
N VAL A 410 -21.85 2.95 -7.81
CA VAL A 410 -21.84 3.62 -6.51
C VAL A 410 -20.88 4.79 -6.58
N ASP A 411 -21.34 5.97 -6.19
CA ASP A 411 -20.53 7.18 -6.21
C ASP A 411 -19.66 7.28 -4.95
N ALA A 412 -18.49 7.90 -5.08
CA ALA A 412 -17.58 8.14 -3.95
C ALA A 412 -16.80 9.44 -4.16
N ALA A 413 -16.51 10.16 -3.08
CA ALA A 413 -15.60 11.30 -3.17
C ALA A 413 -14.16 10.82 -3.39
N GLU A 414 -13.77 9.73 -2.73
CA GLU A 414 -12.46 9.10 -2.83
C GLU A 414 -12.56 7.59 -3.06
N VAL A 415 -11.62 7.03 -3.82
CA VAL A 415 -11.50 5.59 -4.04
C VAL A 415 -10.07 5.15 -3.74
N VAL A 416 -9.91 4.22 -2.81
CA VAL A 416 -8.61 3.63 -2.46
C VAL A 416 -8.52 2.23 -3.05
N ILE A 417 -7.50 2.00 -3.89
CA ILE A 417 -7.27 0.68 -4.50
C ILE A 417 -6.27 -0.09 -3.63
N ALA A 418 -6.76 -1.14 -2.97
CA ALA A 418 -5.98 -2.01 -2.08
C ALA A 418 -6.22 -3.51 -2.38
N ALA A 419 -6.43 -3.84 -3.66
CA ALA A 419 -6.81 -5.18 -4.10
C ALA A 419 -5.62 -6.17 -4.18
N GLY A 420 -4.41 -5.73 -3.83
CA GLY A 420 -3.15 -6.45 -4.01
C GLY A 420 -2.55 -6.22 -5.40
N ALA A 421 -1.27 -6.58 -5.58
CA ALA A 421 -0.48 -6.18 -6.76
C ALA A 421 -1.15 -6.52 -8.10
N ILE A 422 -1.61 -7.76 -8.26
CA ILE A 422 -2.20 -8.24 -9.52
C ILE A 422 -3.58 -7.63 -9.78
N GLU A 423 -4.45 -7.64 -8.76
CA GLU A 423 -5.85 -7.23 -8.95
C GLU A 423 -6.01 -5.71 -9.02
N SER A 424 -5.11 -4.96 -8.38
CA SER A 424 -5.07 -3.49 -8.49
C SER A 424 -4.67 -3.06 -9.90
N ALA A 425 -3.60 -3.66 -10.45
CA ALA A 425 -3.20 -3.43 -11.83
C ALA A 425 -4.31 -3.84 -12.82
N ARG A 426 -4.91 -5.03 -12.62
CA ARG A 426 -6.02 -5.50 -13.45
C ARG A 426 -7.22 -4.54 -13.42
N LEU A 427 -7.58 -4.01 -12.25
CA LEU A 427 -8.67 -3.05 -12.13
C LEU A 427 -8.37 -1.75 -12.88
N LEU A 428 -7.16 -1.19 -12.71
CA LEU A 428 -6.74 0.03 -13.40
C LEU A 428 -6.78 -0.15 -14.93
N LEU A 429 -6.17 -1.23 -15.44
CA LEU A 429 -6.19 -1.57 -16.88
C LEU A 429 -7.60 -1.80 -17.43
N ASN A 430 -8.48 -2.44 -16.66
CA ASN A 430 -9.88 -2.64 -17.05
C ASN A 430 -10.71 -1.35 -16.99
N SER A 431 -10.24 -0.32 -16.29
CA SER A 431 -10.96 0.93 -16.09
C SER A 431 -10.59 1.97 -17.13
N ARG A 432 -10.81 1.64 -18.40
CA ARG A 432 -10.56 2.54 -19.54
C ARG A 432 -11.47 3.77 -19.47
N SER A 433 -11.01 4.93 -19.93
CA SER A 433 -11.83 6.13 -20.10
C SER A 433 -11.59 6.76 -21.48
N GLU A 434 -12.33 7.80 -21.85
CA GLU A 434 -12.04 8.54 -23.10
C GLU A 434 -10.67 9.22 -23.06
N ARG A 435 -10.23 9.67 -21.87
CA ARG A 435 -8.92 10.31 -21.66
C ARG A 435 -7.78 9.30 -21.55
N GLU A 436 -8.07 8.16 -20.93
CA GLU A 436 -7.10 7.11 -20.63
C GLU A 436 -7.58 5.80 -21.26
N PRO A 437 -7.47 5.68 -22.60
CA PRO A 437 -8.01 4.56 -23.35
C PRO A 437 -7.31 3.25 -23.02
N ASP A 438 -6.14 3.24 -22.39
CA ASP A 438 -5.42 2.00 -22.04
C ASP A 438 -5.51 1.67 -20.54
N GLY A 439 -6.47 2.28 -19.84
CA GLY A 439 -6.73 2.13 -18.41
C GLY A 439 -6.29 3.36 -17.61
N ILE A 440 -7.03 3.68 -16.55
CA ILE A 440 -6.71 4.81 -15.68
C ILE A 440 -5.28 4.67 -15.12
N GLY A 441 -4.50 5.75 -15.23
CA GLY A 441 -3.11 5.84 -14.80
C GLY A 441 -2.10 5.19 -15.74
N ASN A 442 -2.52 4.70 -16.92
CA ASN A 442 -1.67 3.89 -17.80
C ASN A 442 -1.21 4.57 -19.10
N ASP A 443 -1.25 5.90 -19.18
CA ASP A 443 -0.79 6.65 -20.37
C ASP A 443 0.71 6.46 -20.68
N THR A 444 1.49 6.01 -19.70
CA THR A 444 2.92 5.69 -19.83
C THR A 444 3.22 4.19 -19.84
N ASP A 445 2.19 3.34 -19.96
CA ASP A 445 2.32 1.88 -20.01
C ASP A 445 3.10 1.32 -18.80
N GLN A 446 2.86 1.85 -17.60
CA GLN A 446 3.52 1.38 -16.37
C GLN A 446 2.63 0.46 -15.52
N VAL A 447 1.31 0.53 -15.69
CA VAL A 447 0.36 -0.23 -14.87
C VAL A 447 0.50 -1.72 -15.16
N GLY A 448 0.80 -2.50 -14.12
CA GLY A 448 1.01 -3.94 -14.23
C GLY A 448 2.41 -4.37 -14.65
N ARG A 449 3.31 -3.41 -14.94
CA ARG A 449 4.74 -3.67 -15.10
C ARG A 449 5.45 -3.72 -13.75
N HIS A 450 6.74 -4.04 -13.79
CA HIS A 450 7.63 -4.02 -12.61
C HIS A 450 7.18 -4.96 -11.49
N LEU A 451 6.46 -6.04 -11.84
CA LEU A 451 6.05 -7.05 -10.88
C LEU A 451 7.30 -7.71 -10.30
N GLN A 452 7.52 -7.48 -9.01
CA GLN A 452 8.63 -8.05 -8.25
C GLN A 452 8.12 -9.11 -7.27
N GLY A 453 8.97 -10.08 -6.98
CA GLY A 453 8.76 -11.10 -5.98
C GLY A 453 10.08 -11.43 -5.28
N HIS A 454 9.99 -12.18 -4.18
CA HIS A 454 11.17 -12.68 -3.49
C HIS A 454 11.47 -14.10 -3.94
N VAL A 455 12.69 -14.33 -4.45
CA VAL A 455 13.21 -15.67 -4.69
C VAL A 455 13.68 -16.24 -3.35
N TYR A 456 13.18 -17.42 -2.98
CA TYR A 456 13.55 -18.09 -1.74
C TYR A 456 14.58 -19.18 -2.02
N GLY A 457 15.75 -19.06 -1.39
CA GLY A 457 16.69 -20.17 -1.22
C GLY A 457 16.41 -20.92 0.07
N GLY A 458 16.70 -22.23 0.09
CA GLY A 458 16.50 -23.06 1.27
C GLY A 458 17.61 -24.09 1.43
N ALA A 459 17.96 -24.38 2.68
CA ALA A 459 18.83 -25.49 3.06
C ALA A 459 18.16 -26.27 4.21
N MET A 460 18.35 -27.58 4.22
CA MET A 460 17.85 -28.47 5.28
C MET A 460 19.02 -29.28 5.83
N GLY A 461 19.08 -29.45 7.15
CA GLY A 461 20.04 -30.29 7.84
C GLY A 461 19.33 -31.36 8.66
N ILE A 462 19.93 -32.56 8.73
CA ILE A 462 19.49 -33.65 9.60
C ILE A 462 20.51 -33.77 10.73
N PHE A 463 20.03 -33.90 11.96
CA PHE A 463 20.86 -33.98 13.15
C PHE A 463 20.51 -35.24 13.94
N ASP A 464 21.49 -35.80 14.64
CA ASP A 464 21.31 -36.98 15.49
C ASP A 464 20.52 -36.66 16.76
N ASP A 465 20.53 -35.40 17.19
CA ASP A 465 19.79 -34.90 18.34
C ASP A 465 18.55 -34.07 17.94
N VAL A 466 17.58 -33.96 18.85
CA VAL A 466 16.34 -33.21 18.61
C VAL A 466 16.62 -31.71 18.58
N VAL A 467 16.41 -31.09 17.42
CA VAL A 467 16.69 -29.67 17.17
C VAL A 467 15.45 -28.81 17.00
N ASP A 468 14.26 -29.40 17.07
CA ASP A 468 12.97 -28.72 16.91
C ASP A 468 12.02 -29.23 18.00
N ASP A 469 11.41 -28.29 18.74
CA ASP A 469 10.45 -28.57 19.81
C ASP A 469 8.99 -28.43 19.36
N GLY A 470 8.76 -28.04 18.09
CA GLY A 470 7.45 -27.82 17.52
C GLY A 470 6.72 -26.59 18.08
N LEU A 471 7.43 -25.71 18.80
CA LEU A 471 6.86 -24.53 19.43
C LEU A 471 7.15 -23.27 18.62
N GLY A 472 6.20 -22.35 18.69
CA GLY A 472 6.39 -20.96 18.32
C GLY A 472 5.95 -20.63 16.90
N PRO A 473 6.08 -19.35 16.51
CA PRO A 473 6.09 -18.99 15.11
C PRO A 473 7.37 -19.53 14.46
N GLY A 474 7.27 -20.05 13.24
CA GLY A 474 8.41 -20.64 12.53
C GLY A 474 9.66 -19.73 12.41
N PRO A 475 9.53 -18.42 12.09
CA PRO A 475 10.67 -17.51 12.09
C PRO A 475 11.10 -17.15 13.52
N SER A 476 12.35 -17.44 13.88
CA SER A 476 12.89 -17.19 15.23
C SER A 476 14.27 -16.51 15.26
N ILE A 477 15.02 -16.57 14.16
CA ILE A 477 16.36 -16.00 13.99
C ILE A 477 16.53 -15.53 12.55
N ALA A 478 17.25 -14.43 12.37
CA ALA A 478 17.70 -13.94 11.07
C ALA A 478 19.11 -13.35 11.18
N THR A 479 19.77 -13.17 10.04
CA THR A 479 20.94 -12.31 9.92
C THR A 479 20.62 -11.22 8.90
N THR A 480 21.10 -10.00 9.15
CA THR A 480 20.99 -8.88 8.21
C THR A 480 22.33 -8.56 7.57
N ASP A 481 23.41 -9.25 7.92
CA ASP A 481 24.78 -8.93 7.50
C ASP A 481 24.93 -8.85 5.97
N PHE A 482 24.20 -9.71 5.25
CA PHE A 482 24.28 -9.84 3.79
C PHE A 482 23.21 -9.08 3.01
N ARG A 483 22.44 -8.18 3.65
CA ARG A 483 21.34 -7.42 3.01
C ARG A 483 21.78 -6.68 1.74
N HIS A 484 23.01 -6.15 1.75
CA HIS A 484 23.57 -5.33 0.69
C HIS A 484 24.82 -5.94 0.04
N GLY A 485 24.87 -7.28 0.00
CA GLY A 485 25.92 -8.04 -0.64
C GLY A 485 26.74 -8.86 0.34
N VAL A 486 27.56 -9.73 -0.24
CA VAL A 486 28.53 -10.57 0.47
C VAL A 486 29.90 -9.95 0.20
N ALA A 487 30.76 -9.81 1.22
CA ALA A 487 32.14 -9.41 0.98
C ALA A 487 32.84 -10.53 0.17
N GLY A 488 33.11 -10.27 -1.11
CA GLY A 488 33.68 -11.23 -2.05
C GLY A 488 34.02 -10.59 -3.37
#